data_AF-A0A034V8J0-F1
#
_entry.id   AF-A0A034V8J0-F1
#
_cell.length_a   1.000
_cell.length_b   1.000
_cell.length_c   1.000
_cell.angle_alpha   90.00
_cell.angle_beta   90.00
_cell.angle_gamma   90.00
#
_symmetry.space_group_name_H-M   'P 1'
#
loop_
_entity.id
_entity.type
_entity.pdbx_description
1 polymer ?
#
loop_
_entity_poly.entity_id
_entity_poly.type
_entity_poly.pdbx_seq_one_letter_code
_entity_poly.pdbx_strand_id
1 'polypeptide(L)'
;AKQFQKYSWLRVPKIYWELSSPRILVMEYLEGGQVNDLDYIKKHKIDPFTVSNKIGQLYSEMIFTTGFVHSDPHPGNILVHKSPKGQVEIVLLDHGLYANLTDRFRYEYSKLWLSILNVDRKAMRVHSQNLGIKGDLYGLFACMVTGRPWETLIQGINKVKYSKEEKATLQNNTSLVLPHISDVLEQVDRQMLLILKTNDLIRGIEATLRTQNRMTAFWVMSKCCVHSTFNEQRSLNTARWTALRLAAREKWEIFKLNIYYVYLGVVNFGFLAALKQIL
;
A
#
# COMPACT_ATOMS: atom_id res chain seq x y z
N ALA A 1 -4.84 17.84 -2.23
CA ALA A 1 -3.95 18.60 -1.33
C ALA A 1 -4.42 18.61 0.14
N LYS A 2 -5.58 19.19 0.49
CA LYS A 2 -6.02 19.37 1.90
C LYS A 2 -6.02 18.08 2.75
N GLN A 3 -6.46 16.97 2.15
CA GLN A 3 -6.55 15.66 2.80
C GLN A 3 -5.21 15.10 3.30
N PHE A 4 -4.08 15.51 2.71
CA PHE A 4 -2.76 14.97 3.00
C PHE A 4 -1.81 16.02 3.61
N GLN A 5 -2.34 17.10 4.18
CA GLN A 5 -1.54 18.18 4.79
C GLN A 5 -0.58 17.71 5.89
N LYS A 6 -0.90 16.60 6.56
CA LYS A 6 -0.02 16.00 7.57
C LYS A 6 1.30 15.46 6.99
N TYR A 7 1.35 15.21 5.67
CA TYR A 7 2.54 14.78 4.97
C TYR A 7 3.28 15.97 4.40
N SER A 8 4.16 16.56 5.21
CA SER A 8 5.00 17.70 4.80
C SER A 8 5.89 17.41 3.59
N TRP A 9 6.16 16.14 3.31
CA TRP A 9 6.95 15.69 2.16
C TRP A 9 6.13 15.45 0.88
N LEU A 10 4.79 15.52 0.94
CA LEU A 10 3.94 15.34 -0.23
C LEU A 10 3.64 16.71 -0.85
N ARG A 11 3.91 16.82 -2.15
CA ARG A 11 3.66 18.03 -2.95
C ARG A 11 2.60 17.72 -4.00
N VAL A 12 1.71 18.68 -4.19
CA VAL A 12 0.73 18.71 -5.28
C VAL A 12 0.86 20.09 -5.93
N PRO A 13 1.11 20.19 -7.24
CA PRO A 13 1.20 21.46 -7.94
C PRO A 13 -0.01 22.36 -7.65
N LYS A 14 0.23 23.63 -7.37
CA LYS A 14 -0.86 24.62 -7.35
C LYS A 14 -1.45 24.74 -8.75
N ILE A 15 -2.78 24.68 -8.86
CA ILE A 15 -3.48 24.95 -10.13
C ILE A 15 -3.71 26.46 -10.25
N TYR A 16 -3.37 27.02 -11.41
CA TYR A 16 -3.69 28.40 -11.79
C TYR A 16 -4.98 28.37 -12.61
N TRP A 17 -6.12 28.41 -11.90
CA TRP A 17 -7.45 28.29 -12.51
C TRP A 17 -7.73 29.42 -13.50
N GLU A 18 -7.21 30.60 -13.23
CA GLU A 18 -7.30 31.80 -14.07
C GLU A 18 -6.56 31.67 -15.42
N LEU A 19 -5.58 30.77 -15.51
CA LEU A 19 -4.85 30.45 -16.74
C LEU A 19 -5.33 29.13 -17.38
N SER A 20 -6.31 28.46 -16.76
CA SER A 20 -6.80 27.15 -17.19
C SER A 20 -8.11 27.27 -17.98
N SER A 21 -8.34 26.31 -18.88
CA SER A 21 -9.55 26.18 -19.70
C SER A 21 -9.98 24.70 -19.79
N PRO A 22 -11.14 24.37 -20.38
CA PRO A 22 -11.55 22.97 -20.55
C PRO A 22 -10.57 22.08 -21.34
N ARG A 23 -9.63 22.66 -22.10
CA ARG A 23 -8.63 21.94 -22.90
C ARG A 23 -7.18 22.13 -22.44
N ILE A 24 -6.93 23.03 -21.49
CA ILE A 24 -5.59 23.38 -21.02
C ILE A 24 -5.62 23.51 -19.51
N LEU A 25 -4.81 22.72 -18.79
CA LEU A 25 -4.64 22.85 -17.35
C LEU A 25 -3.26 23.46 -17.08
N VAL A 26 -3.22 24.64 -16.45
CA VAL A 26 -1.98 25.32 -16.08
C VAL A 26 -1.72 25.10 -14.59
N MET A 27 -0.54 24.58 -14.28
CA MET A 27 -0.14 24.23 -12.92
C MET A 27 1.27 24.72 -12.60
N GLU A 28 1.58 24.84 -11.31
CA GLU A 28 2.91 25.13 -10.79
C GLU A 28 3.94 24.18 -11.37
N TYR A 29 5.00 24.75 -11.94
CA TYR A 29 6.13 23.97 -12.40
C TYR A 29 6.94 23.51 -11.18
N LEU A 30 7.01 22.19 -10.99
CA LEU A 30 7.80 21.57 -9.93
C LEU A 30 8.93 20.75 -10.55
N GLU A 31 10.15 21.03 -10.12
CA GLU A 31 11.34 20.29 -10.56
C GLU A 31 11.43 18.92 -9.87
N GLY A 32 11.89 17.91 -10.58
CA GLY A 32 12.12 16.58 -10.01
C GLY A 32 12.48 15.56 -11.09
N GLY A 33 13.00 14.41 -10.66
CA GLY A 33 13.17 13.24 -11.52
C GLY A 33 11.96 12.33 -11.42
N GLN A 34 11.69 11.53 -12.46
CA GLN A 34 10.64 10.52 -12.36
C GLN A 34 10.95 9.52 -11.24
N VAL A 35 9.92 8.98 -10.60
CA VAL A 35 10.09 8.07 -9.46
C VAL A 35 10.89 6.80 -9.79
N ASN A 36 10.91 6.39 -11.06
CA ASN A 36 11.66 5.25 -11.56
C ASN A 36 13.05 5.62 -12.12
N ASP A 37 13.45 6.90 -12.09
CA ASP A 37 14.76 7.37 -12.55
C ASP A 37 15.84 7.14 -11.48
N LEU A 38 16.49 5.98 -11.57
CA LEU A 38 17.58 5.61 -10.66
C LEU A 38 18.80 6.53 -10.77
N ASP A 39 19.07 7.09 -11.95
CA ASP A 39 20.24 7.92 -12.18
C ASP A 39 20.05 9.30 -11.56
N TYR A 40 18.84 9.87 -11.68
CA TYR A 40 18.45 11.06 -10.94
C TYR A 40 18.56 10.84 -9.43
N ILE A 41 18.01 9.74 -8.90
CA ILE A 41 18.03 9.43 -7.47
C ILE A 41 19.47 9.33 -6.95
N LYS A 42 20.37 8.64 -7.66
CA LYS A 42 21.79 8.55 -7.31
C LYS A 42 22.49 9.91 -7.38
N LYS A 43 22.30 10.66 -8.48
CA LYS A 43 22.92 11.98 -8.69
C LYS A 43 22.55 12.96 -7.59
N HIS A 44 21.32 12.92 -7.11
CA HIS A 44 20.83 13.82 -6.06
C HIS A 44 21.02 13.26 -4.64
N LYS A 45 21.72 12.12 -4.50
CA LYS A 45 21.96 11.43 -3.21
C LYS A 45 20.66 11.23 -2.44
N ILE A 46 19.63 10.78 -3.14
CA ILE A 46 18.33 10.42 -2.57
C ILE A 46 18.39 8.93 -2.23
N ASP A 47 17.89 8.59 -1.05
CA ASP A 47 17.75 7.19 -0.65
C ASP A 47 16.50 6.57 -1.31
N PRO A 48 16.64 5.56 -2.20
CA PRO A 48 15.50 4.89 -2.83
C PRO A 48 14.49 4.35 -1.82
N PHE A 49 14.97 3.88 -0.66
CA PHE A 49 14.09 3.36 0.39
C PHE A 49 13.19 4.43 0.99
N THR A 50 13.71 5.65 1.14
CA THR A 50 12.92 6.80 1.61
C THR A 50 11.78 7.10 0.63
N VAL A 51 12.03 6.99 -0.68
CA VAL A 51 11.00 7.19 -1.73
C VAL A 51 9.93 6.09 -1.64
N SER A 52 10.34 4.82 -1.66
CA SER A 52 9.42 3.68 -1.56
C SER A 52 8.57 3.73 -0.28
N ASN A 53 9.17 4.03 0.88
CA ASN A 53 8.45 4.15 2.14
C ASN A 53 7.36 5.24 2.10
N LYS A 54 7.65 6.40 1.52
CA LYS A 54 6.69 7.50 1.39
C LYS A 54 5.53 7.13 0.48
N ILE A 55 5.82 6.47 -0.64
CA ILE A 55 4.80 5.97 -1.57
C ILE A 55 3.93 4.91 -0.87
N GLY A 56 4.53 3.91 -0.24
CA GLY A 56 3.81 2.89 0.50
C GLY A 56 2.94 3.48 1.62
N GLN A 57 3.44 4.49 2.34
CA GLN A 57 2.67 5.20 3.36
C GLN A 57 1.48 5.97 2.77
N LEU A 58 1.70 6.70 1.68
CA LEU A 58 0.65 7.46 0.99
C LEU A 58 -0.48 6.55 0.52
N TYR A 59 -0.13 5.47 -0.16
CA TYR A 59 -1.09 4.54 -0.73
C TYR A 59 -1.78 3.69 0.33
N SER A 60 -1.09 3.29 1.39
CA SER A 60 -1.72 2.62 2.54
C SER A 60 -2.80 3.51 3.16
N GLU A 61 -2.53 4.80 3.32
CA GLU A 61 -3.52 5.74 3.83
C GLU A 61 -4.71 5.90 2.88
N MET A 62 -4.44 6.10 1.59
CA MET A 62 -5.49 6.23 0.58
C MET A 62 -6.42 5.00 0.56
N ILE A 63 -5.86 3.81 0.61
CA ILE A 63 -6.60 2.55 0.45
C ILE A 63 -7.36 2.17 1.73
N PHE A 64 -6.68 2.19 2.87
CA PHE A 64 -7.24 1.60 4.10
C PHE A 64 -7.88 2.63 5.04
N THR A 65 -7.41 3.88 5.02
CA THR A 65 -7.89 4.91 5.95
C THR A 65 -8.93 5.81 5.30
N THR A 66 -8.60 6.46 4.19
CA THR A 66 -9.46 7.50 3.63
C THR A 66 -10.45 6.98 2.59
N GLY A 67 -10.08 5.93 1.85
CA GLY A 67 -10.87 5.42 0.74
C GLY A 67 -10.84 6.27 -0.52
N PHE A 68 -10.04 7.34 -0.57
CA PHE A 68 -9.88 8.15 -1.77
C PHE A 68 -8.53 7.82 -2.42
N VAL A 69 -8.55 6.95 -3.43
CA VAL A 69 -7.36 6.31 -3.98
C VAL A 69 -7.01 6.86 -5.35
N HIS A 70 -5.78 7.35 -5.49
CA HIS A 70 -5.19 7.63 -6.79
C HIS A 70 -5.02 6.29 -7.54
N SER A 71 -5.83 5.98 -8.53
CA SER A 71 -5.86 4.64 -9.13
C SER A 71 -4.87 4.44 -10.29
N ASP A 72 -4.04 5.45 -10.57
CA ASP A 72 -3.00 5.39 -11.61
C ASP A 72 -1.61 5.92 -11.17
N PRO A 73 -0.89 5.27 -10.22
CA PRO A 73 0.50 5.61 -9.86
C PRO A 73 1.52 5.36 -10.98
N HIS A 74 1.22 5.74 -12.23
CA HIS A 74 2.17 5.60 -13.31
C HIS A 74 3.45 6.39 -12.97
N PRO A 75 4.66 5.84 -13.21
CA PRO A 75 5.90 6.53 -12.84
C PRO A 75 6.06 7.94 -13.41
N GLY A 76 5.43 8.22 -14.56
CA GLY A 76 5.39 9.55 -15.16
C GLY A 76 4.56 10.59 -14.38
N ASN A 77 3.63 10.13 -13.53
CA ASN A 77 2.76 11.00 -12.73
C ASN A 77 3.34 11.33 -11.36
N ILE A 78 4.50 10.74 -11.02
CA ILE A 78 5.13 10.86 -9.71
C ILE A 78 6.57 11.34 -9.90
N LEU A 79 6.86 12.55 -9.43
CA LEU A 79 8.24 13.04 -9.35
C LEU A 79 8.81 12.87 -7.95
N VAL A 80 10.11 12.71 -7.90
CA VAL A 80 10.93 12.76 -6.70
C VAL A 80 11.76 14.02 -6.77
N HIS A 81 11.64 14.85 -5.76
CA HIS A 81 12.40 16.09 -5.60
C HIS A 81 13.19 16.03 -4.29
N LYS A 82 14.36 16.66 -4.24
CA LYS A 82 15.07 16.88 -2.98
C LYS A 82 15.09 18.37 -2.71
N SER A 83 14.31 18.79 -1.72
CA SER A 83 14.25 20.20 -1.34
C SER A 83 15.62 20.74 -0.94
N PRO A 84 15.85 22.07 -1.03
CA PRO A 84 17.08 22.69 -0.54
C PRO A 84 17.38 22.40 0.94
N LYS A 85 16.35 22.09 1.73
CA LYS A 85 16.46 21.69 3.15
C LYS A 85 16.88 20.23 3.33
N GLY A 86 17.12 19.49 2.25
CA GLY A 86 17.53 18.08 2.26
C GLY A 86 16.37 17.08 2.41
N GLN A 87 15.12 17.54 2.55
CA GLN A 87 13.95 16.68 2.63
C GLN A 87 13.61 16.14 1.23
N VAL A 88 13.47 14.82 1.12
CA VAL A 88 12.93 14.16 -0.09
C VAL A 88 11.44 14.43 -0.18
N GLU A 89 10.97 14.96 -1.29
CA GLU A 89 9.57 15.26 -1.56
C GLU A 89 9.04 14.33 -2.66
N ILE A 90 7.80 13.90 -2.52
CA ILE A 90 7.06 13.16 -3.56
C ILE A 90 6.06 14.14 -4.16
N VAL A 91 6.13 14.34 -5.47
CA VAL A 91 5.22 15.22 -6.21
C VAL A 91 4.23 14.35 -6.98
N LEU A 92 2.93 14.54 -6.73
CA LEU A 92 1.88 13.95 -7.55
C LEU A 92 1.44 14.98 -8.59
N LEU A 93 1.62 14.67 -9.87
CA LEU A 93 1.27 15.56 -10.98
C LEU A 93 -0.15 15.32 -11.47
N ASP A 94 -0.46 14.05 -11.74
CA ASP A 94 -1.74 13.67 -12.30
C ASP A 94 -2.76 13.44 -11.18
N HIS A 95 -3.97 13.89 -11.43
CA HIS A 95 -5.11 13.73 -10.55
C HIS A 95 -6.37 13.27 -11.31
N GLY A 96 -6.22 12.76 -12.53
CA GLY A 96 -7.30 12.40 -13.45
C GLY A 96 -8.03 11.10 -13.10
N LEU A 97 -7.39 10.15 -12.41
CA LEU A 97 -8.00 8.87 -12.05
C LEU A 97 -8.00 8.63 -10.54
N TYR A 98 -9.13 8.95 -9.91
CA TYR A 98 -9.42 8.62 -8.52
C TYR A 98 -10.58 7.65 -8.38
N ALA A 99 -10.50 6.82 -7.34
CA ALA A 99 -11.58 5.95 -6.91
C ALA A 99 -12.00 6.27 -5.48
N ASN A 100 -13.31 6.25 -5.24
CA ASN A 100 -13.88 6.25 -3.90
C ASN A 100 -14.22 4.82 -3.49
N LEU A 101 -13.47 4.29 -2.54
CA LEU A 101 -13.72 2.99 -1.93
C LEU A 101 -14.77 3.11 -0.84
N THR A 102 -15.80 2.28 -0.92
CA THR A 102 -16.82 2.12 0.12
C THR A 102 -16.19 1.64 1.43
N ASP A 103 -16.74 2.07 2.56
CA ASP A 103 -16.26 1.67 3.89
C ASP A 103 -16.25 0.14 4.05
N ARG A 104 -17.33 -0.53 3.62
CA ARG A 104 -17.43 -2.00 3.60
C ARG A 104 -16.26 -2.64 2.85
N PHE A 105 -15.96 -2.16 1.65
CA PHE A 105 -14.84 -2.69 0.85
C PHE A 105 -13.52 -2.51 1.60
N ARG A 106 -13.25 -1.33 2.17
CA ARG A 106 -12.01 -1.07 2.91
C ARG A 106 -11.87 -1.97 4.13
N TYR A 107 -12.96 -2.21 4.85
CA TYR A 107 -12.95 -3.09 6.02
C TYR A 107 -12.66 -4.53 5.62
N GLU A 108 -13.34 -5.07 4.62
CA GLU A 108 -13.10 -6.44 4.15
C GLU A 108 -11.70 -6.62 3.57
N TYR A 109 -11.21 -5.62 2.83
CA TYR A 109 -9.84 -5.62 2.31
C TYR A 109 -8.79 -5.55 3.43
N SER A 110 -9.05 -4.76 4.48
CA SER A 110 -8.20 -4.66 5.66
C SER A 110 -8.14 -6.00 6.42
N LYS A 111 -9.29 -6.65 6.62
CA LYS A 111 -9.37 -7.94 7.29
C LYS A 111 -8.73 -9.05 6.46
N LEU A 112 -8.85 -9.01 5.13
CA LEU A 112 -8.12 -9.91 4.23
C LEU A 112 -6.61 -9.78 4.45
N TRP A 113 -6.06 -8.57 4.43
CA TRP A 113 -4.63 -8.35 4.68
C TRP A 113 -4.18 -8.84 6.06
N LEU A 114 -4.96 -8.57 7.11
CA LEU A 114 -4.68 -9.08 8.45
C LEU A 114 -4.72 -10.61 8.50
N SER A 115 -5.65 -11.25 7.79
CA SER A 115 -5.74 -12.72 7.71
C SER A 115 -4.55 -13.33 6.96
N ILE A 116 -4.04 -12.67 5.91
CA ILE A 116 -2.83 -13.08 5.20
C ILE A 116 -1.61 -12.97 6.14
N LEU A 117 -1.47 -11.86 6.86
CA LEU A 117 -0.34 -11.62 7.78
C LEU A 117 -0.32 -12.62 8.94
N ASN A 118 -1.50 -13.04 9.40
CA ASN A 118 -1.67 -14.03 10.47
C ASN A 118 -1.75 -15.48 9.97
N VAL A 119 -1.69 -15.70 8.65
CA VAL A 119 -1.85 -17.02 8.01
C VAL A 119 -3.18 -17.70 8.39
N ASP A 120 -4.24 -16.90 8.62
CA ASP A 120 -5.58 -17.41 8.94
C ASP A 120 -6.34 -17.72 7.64
N ARG A 121 -6.29 -18.98 7.22
CA ARG A 121 -6.93 -19.46 5.99
C ARG A 121 -8.45 -19.36 6.02
N LYS A 122 -9.07 -19.50 7.20
CA LYS A 122 -10.53 -19.41 7.32
C LYS A 122 -10.97 -17.97 7.11
N ALA A 123 -10.31 -17.03 7.78
CA ALA A 123 -10.56 -15.61 7.59
C ALA A 123 -10.23 -15.14 6.16
N MET A 124 -9.12 -15.61 5.56
CA MET A 124 -8.79 -15.30 4.17
C MET A 124 -9.91 -15.68 3.22
N ARG A 125 -10.49 -16.88 3.37
CA ARG A 125 -11.62 -17.33 2.54
C ARG A 125 -12.86 -16.45 2.74
N VAL A 126 -13.23 -16.17 4.00
CA VAL A 126 -14.41 -15.34 4.32
C VAL A 126 -14.29 -13.93 3.71
N HIS A 127 -13.17 -13.26 3.93
CA HIS A 127 -12.99 -11.89 3.44
C HIS A 127 -12.82 -11.83 1.91
N SER A 128 -12.21 -12.86 1.30
CA SER A 128 -12.19 -12.97 -0.17
C SER A 128 -13.58 -13.14 -0.76
N GLN A 129 -14.44 -13.95 -0.12
CA GLN A 129 -15.84 -14.12 -0.52
C GLN A 129 -16.63 -12.82 -0.42
N ASN A 130 -16.42 -12.06 0.66
CA ASN A 130 -17.04 -10.75 0.82
C ASN A 130 -16.56 -9.71 -0.20
N LEU A 131 -15.41 -9.94 -0.84
CA LEU A 131 -14.86 -9.14 -1.94
C LEU A 131 -15.23 -9.69 -3.34
N GLY A 132 -16.12 -10.68 -3.40
CA GLY A 132 -16.68 -11.22 -4.65
C GLY A 132 -16.12 -12.57 -5.09
N ILE A 133 -15.06 -13.07 -4.46
CA ILE A 133 -14.40 -14.32 -4.89
C ILE A 133 -15.18 -15.56 -4.43
N LYS A 134 -15.66 -16.37 -5.37
CA LYS A 134 -16.41 -17.59 -5.05
C LYS A 134 -15.49 -18.81 -4.95
N GLY A 135 -15.90 -19.76 -4.11
CA GLY A 135 -15.25 -21.07 -4.00
C GLY A 135 -13.81 -21.02 -3.51
N ASP A 136 -12.96 -21.84 -4.14
CA ASP A 136 -11.56 -22.06 -3.72
C ASP A 136 -10.54 -21.11 -4.38
N LEU A 137 -11.01 -20.14 -5.17
CA LEU A 137 -10.15 -19.14 -5.81
C LEU A 137 -9.55 -18.12 -4.83
N TYR A 138 -9.95 -18.13 -3.55
CA TYR A 138 -9.41 -17.22 -2.54
C TYR A 138 -7.88 -17.30 -2.39
N GLY A 139 -7.30 -18.49 -2.61
CA GLY A 139 -5.84 -18.68 -2.55
C GLY A 139 -5.13 -17.94 -3.68
N LEU A 140 -5.62 -18.11 -4.91
CA LEU A 140 -5.12 -17.38 -6.08
C LEU A 140 -5.31 -15.87 -5.92
N PHE A 141 -6.47 -15.45 -5.44
CA PHE A 141 -6.75 -14.05 -5.16
C PHE A 141 -5.77 -13.46 -4.13
N ALA A 142 -5.48 -14.17 -3.05
CA ALA A 142 -4.49 -13.76 -2.07
C ALA A 142 -3.08 -13.65 -2.69
N CYS A 143 -2.70 -14.56 -3.59
CA CYS A 143 -1.45 -14.46 -4.35
C CYS A 143 -1.41 -13.23 -5.27
N MET A 144 -2.51 -12.89 -5.94
CA MET A 144 -2.60 -11.69 -6.78
C MET A 144 -2.50 -10.41 -5.94
N VAL A 145 -3.21 -10.36 -4.81
CA VAL A 145 -3.23 -9.21 -3.87
C VAL A 145 -1.86 -8.98 -3.22
N THR A 146 -1.09 -10.05 -2.96
CA THR A 146 0.23 -9.95 -2.31
C THR A 146 1.38 -9.88 -3.30
N GLY A 147 1.21 -10.42 -4.50
CA GLY A 147 2.29 -10.60 -5.48
C GLY A 147 3.29 -11.67 -5.04
N ARG A 148 2.87 -12.61 -4.19
CA ARG A 148 3.74 -13.67 -3.63
C ARG A 148 3.12 -15.06 -3.87
N PRO A 149 3.94 -16.11 -4.09
CA PRO A 149 3.46 -17.49 -4.22
C PRO A 149 2.72 -17.98 -2.97
N TRP A 150 1.82 -18.95 -3.15
CA TRP A 150 1.00 -19.50 -2.07
C TRP A 150 1.86 -20.11 -0.95
N GLU A 151 2.97 -20.75 -1.31
CA GLU A 151 3.96 -21.35 -0.41
C GLU A 151 4.54 -20.31 0.55
N THR A 152 4.80 -19.10 0.06
CA THR A 152 5.28 -17.97 0.87
C THR A 152 4.17 -17.47 1.80
N LEU A 153 2.92 -17.41 1.32
CA LEU A 153 1.78 -16.96 2.13
C LEU A 153 1.57 -17.88 3.34
N ILE A 154 1.64 -19.19 3.16
CA ILE A 154 1.46 -20.17 4.24
C ILE A 154 2.64 -20.21 5.23
N GLN A 155 3.85 -19.83 4.79
CA GLN A 155 5.01 -19.68 5.67
C GLN A 155 4.98 -18.37 6.45
N GLY A 156 4.27 -17.36 5.94
CA GLY A 156 4.15 -16.02 6.51
C GLY A 156 4.98 -15.00 5.73
N ILE A 157 4.31 -14.09 5.04
CA ILE A 157 4.93 -13.07 4.18
C ILE A 157 5.87 -12.11 4.91
N ASN A 158 5.72 -12.00 6.23
CA ASN A 158 6.54 -11.19 7.13
C ASN A 158 7.82 -11.91 7.59
N LYS A 159 7.90 -13.23 7.44
CA LYS A 159 9.05 -14.05 7.85
C LYS A 159 10.00 -14.35 6.69
N VAL A 160 9.45 -14.47 5.48
CA VAL A 160 10.21 -14.86 4.28
C VAL A 160 10.59 -13.62 3.47
N LYS A 161 11.90 -13.41 3.29
CA LYS A 161 12.41 -12.33 2.43
C LYS A 161 11.99 -12.58 0.98
N TYR A 162 11.66 -11.48 0.28
CA TYR A 162 11.35 -11.56 -1.13
C TYR A 162 12.57 -12.06 -1.92
N SER A 163 12.34 -13.00 -2.83
CA SER A 163 13.41 -13.61 -3.64
C SER A 163 13.13 -13.52 -5.12
N LYS A 164 14.17 -13.44 -5.95
CA LYS A 164 14.02 -13.40 -7.41
C LYS A 164 13.42 -14.70 -7.95
N GLU A 165 13.66 -15.81 -7.27
CA GLU A 165 13.12 -17.13 -7.58
C GLU A 165 11.59 -17.16 -7.40
N GLU A 166 11.02 -16.44 -6.41
CA GLU A 166 9.57 -16.35 -6.24
C GLU A 166 8.91 -15.73 -7.47
N LYS A 167 9.54 -14.71 -8.07
CA LYS A 167 9.08 -14.07 -9.30
C LYS A 167 9.11 -15.04 -10.48
N ALA A 168 10.19 -15.82 -10.60
CA ALA A 168 10.32 -16.83 -11.66
C ALA A 168 9.25 -17.92 -11.53
N THR A 169 8.94 -18.37 -10.30
CA THR A 169 7.87 -19.34 -10.05
C THR A 169 6.49 -18.81 -10.49
N LEU A 170 6.17 -17.55 -10.16
CA LEU A 170 4.92 -16.93 -10.60
C LEU A 170 4.84 -16.84 -12.13
N GLN A 171 5.94 -16.45 -12.78
CA GLN A 171 6.01 -16.32 -14.25
C GLN A 171 5.89 -17.67 -14.97
N ASN A 172 6.59 -18.70 -14.49
CA ASN A 172 6.58 -20.02 -15.12
C ASN A 172 5.21 -20.71 -15.01
N ASN A 173 4.49 -20.48 -13.92
CA ASN A 173 3.15 -21.03 -13.71
C ASN A 173 2.04 -20.17 -14.35
N THR A 174 2.36 -19.01 -14.92
CA THR A 174 1.36 -18.06 -15.42
C THR A 174 0.44 -18.67 -16.48
N SER A 175 0.97 -19.43 -17.44
CA SER A 175 0.16 -20.02 -18.52
C SER A 175 -0.91 -21.01 -18.02
N LEU A 176 -0.60 -21.74 -16.94
CA LEU A 176 -1.53 -22.69 -16.31
C LEU A 176 -2.59 -21.98 -15.46
N VAL A 177 -2.23 -20.83 -14.89
CA VAL A 177 -3.08 -20.10 -13.93
C VAL A 177 -3.89 -18.99 -14.62
N LEU A 178 -3.56 -18.61 -15.86
CA LEU A 178 -4.20 -17.53 -16.60
C LEU A 178 -5.74 -17.67 -16.71
N PRO A 179 -6.32 -18.85 -17.02
CA PRO A 179 -7.78 -19.00 -17.03
C PRO A 179 -8.40 -18.66 -15.66
N HIS A 180 -7.79 -19.15 -14.58
CA HIS A 180 -8.25 -18.89 -13.22
C HIS A 180 -8.05 -17.43 -12.79
N ILE A 181 -7.03 -16.74 -13.31
CA ILE A 181 -6.88 -15.29 -13.12
C ILE A 181 -8.05 -14.56 -13.77
N SER A 182 -8.45 -14.96 -14.98
CA SER A 182 -9.62 -14.38 -15.64
C SER A 182 -10.89 -14.59 -14.80
N ASP A 183 -11.09 -15.80 -14.26
CA ASP A 183 -12.23 -16.10 -13.37
C ASP A 183 -12.24 -15.21 -12.12
N VAL A 184 -11.07 -14.99 -11.51
CA VAL A 184 -10.94 -14.09 -10.35
C VAL A 184 -11.29 -12.65 -10.73
N LEU A 185 -10.77 -12.16 -11.86
CA LEU A 185 -11.00 -10.79 -12.31
C LEU A 185 -12.46 -10.54 -12.71
N GLU A 186 -13.16 -11.55 -13.21
CA GLU A 186 -14.58 -11.46 -13.55
C GLU A 186 -15.46 -11.40 -12.28
N GLN A 187 -15.08 -12.11 -11.22
CA GLN A 187 -15.89 -12.25 -10.00
C GLN A 187 -15.69 -11.12 -8.98
N VAL A 188 -14.50 -10.53 -8.94
CA VAL A 188 -14.10 -9.61 -7.88
C VAL A 188 -14.89 -8.30 -7.92
N ASP A 189 -15.09 -7.67 -6.77
CA ASP A 189 -15.68 -6.32 -6.68
C ASP A 189 -14.94 -5.35 -7.62
N ARG A 190 -15.69 -4.54 -8.39
CA ARG A 190 -15.13 -3.57 -9.33
C ARG A 190 -14.11 -2.63 -8.69
N GLN A 191 -14.29 -2.28 -7.41
CA GLN A 191 -13.34 -1.45 -6.65
C GLN A 191 -11.97 -2.15 -6.52
N MET A 192 -11.95 -3.48 -6.45
CA MET A 192 -10.73 -4.26 -6.35
C MET A 192 -9.89 -4.22 -7.63
N LEU A 193 -10.51 -4.13 -8.80
CA LEU A 193 -9.76 -4.02 -10.07
C LEU A 193 -8.83 -2.81 -10.08
N LEU A 194 -9.30 -1.68 -9.56
CA LEU A 194 -8.51 -0.45 -9.44
C LEU A 194 -7.39 -0.62 -8.41
N ILE A 195 -7.63 -1.35 -7.33
CA ILE A 195 -6.63 -1.65 -6.30
C ILE A 195 -5.55 -2.62 -6.82
N LEU A 196 -5.94 -3.64 -7.58
CA LEU A 196 -4.98 -4.55 -8.24
C LEU A 196 -4.06 -3.77 -9.17
N LYS A 197 -4.64 -2.92 -10.04
CA LYS A 197 -3.86 -2.04 -10.94
C LYS A 197 -2.90 -1.14 -10.16
N THR A 198 -3.41 -0.49 -9.09
CA THR A 198 -2.62 0.41 -8.24
C THR A 198 -1.45 -0.33 -7.58
N ASN A 199 -1.71 -1.51 -7.02
CA ASN A 199 -0.70 -2.33 -6.37
C ASN A 199 0.38 -2.79 -7.35
N ASP A 200 0.02 -3.19 -8.57
CA ASP A 200 0.97 -3.64 -9.58
C ASP A 200 1.90 -2.50 -10.05
N LEU A 201 1.35 -1.29 -10.22
CA LEU A 201 2.15 -0.10 -10.53
C LEU A 201 3.12 0.26 -9.40
N ILE A 202 2.67 0.21 -8.14
CA ILE A 202 3.54 0.45 -6.97
C ILE A 202 4.64 -0.60 -6.90
N ARG A 203 4.32 -1.88 -7.09
CA ARG A 203 5.33 -2.97 -7.15
C ARG A 203 6.33 -2.73 -8.28
N GLY A 204 5.88 -2.21 -9.42
CA GLY A 204 6.74 -1.80 -10.52
C GLY A 204 7.75 -0.71 -10.12
N ILE A 205 7.29 0.30 -9.37
CA ILE A 205 8.17 1.35 -8.82
C ILE A 205 9.17 0.74 -7.83
N GLU A 206 8.70 -0.07 -6.87
CA GLU A 206 9.57 -0.73 -5.88
C GLU A 206 10.62 -1.62 -6.54
N ALA A 207 10.24 -2.29 -7.64
CA ALA A 207 11.12 -3.15 -8.41
C ALA A 207 12.23 -2.38 -9.10
N THR A 208 11.90 -1.25 -9.70
CA THR A 208 12.90 -0.34 -10.29
C THR A 208 13.82 0.22 -9.21
N LEU A 209 13.26 0.65 -8.08
CA LEU A 209 14.03 1.20 -6.95
C LEU A 209 14.87 0.15 -6.19
N ARG A 210 14.66 -1.15 -6.45
CA ARG A 210 15.29 -2.29 -5.75
C ARG A 210 15.00 -2.28 -4.24
N THR A 211 13.77 -1.95 -3.87
CA THR A 211 13.34 -1.73 -2.47
C THR A 211 12.40 -2.80 -1.91
N GLN A 212 12.13 -3.87 -2.65
CA GLN A 212 11.11 -4.90 -2.32
C GLN A 212 11.35 -5.66 -1.00
N ASN A 213 12.55 -5.55 -0.43
CA ASN A 213 12.99 -6.37 0.71
C ASN A 213 12.67 -5.78 2.09
N ARG A 214 11.94 -4.66 2.20
CA ARG A 214 11.74 -3.97 3.49
C ARG A 214 10.33 -4.09 4.06
N MET A 215 10.29 -4.44 5.34
CA MET A 215 9.09 -4.65 6.16
C MET A 215 8.31 -3.37 6.48
N THR A 216 8.84 -2.19 6.15
CA THR A 216 8.26 -0.89 6.50
C THR A 216 6.92 -0.64 5.80
N ALA A 217 6.79 -1.02 4.53
CA ALA A 217 5.51 -0.96 3.82
C ALA A 217 4.45 -1.83 4.52
N PHE A 218 4.80 -3.05 4.89
CA PHE A 218 3.93 -3.95 5.64
C PHE A 218 3.57 -3.40 7.02
N TRP A 219 4.49 -2.72 7.70
CA TRP A 219 4.22 -2.16 9.02
C TRP A 219 3.18 -1.04 8.98
N VAL A 220 3.34 -0.08 8.06
CA VAL A 220 2.37 1.02 7.89
C VAL A 220 1.02 0.47 7.43
N MET A 221 1.03 -0.44 6.45
CA MET A 221 -0.18 -1.11 5.98
C MET A 221 -0.91 -1.83 7.12
N SER A 222 -0.21 -2.60 7.94
CA SER A 222 -0.78 -3.34 9.07
C SER A 222 -1.45 -2.40 10.08
N LYS A 223 -0.82 -1.26 10.39
CA LYS A 223 -1.42 -0.22 11.24
C LYS A 223 -2.70 0.33 10.63
N CYS A 224 -2.70 0.65 9.34
CA CYS A 224 -3.88 1.15 8.65
C CYS A 224 -5.01 0.10 8.62
N CYS A 225 -4.69 -1.18 8.44
CA CYS A 225 -5.67 -2.27 8.47
C CYS A 225 -6.30 -2.44 9.87
N VAL A 226 -5.48 -2.36 10.93
CA VAL A 226 -5.97 -2.37 12.31
C VAL A 226 -6.88 -1.18 12.54
N HIS A 227 -6.44 0.03 12.19
CA HIS A 227 -7.23 1.25 12.33
C HIS A 227 -8.58 1.15 11.62
N SER A 228 -8.57 0.68 10.38
CA SER A 228 -9.75 0.42 9.54
C SER A 228 -10.73 -0.56 10.22
N THR A 229 -10.22 -1.68 10.75
CA THR A 229 -11.05 -2.68 11.46
C THR A 229 -11.67 -2.13 12.74
N PHE A 230 -10.93 -1.32 13.51
CA PHE A 230 -11.48 -0.66 14.70
C PHE A 230 -12.44 0.49 14.36
N ASN A 231 -12.30 1.11 13.19
CA ASN A 231 -13.26 2.09 12.69
C ASN A 231 -14.60 1.44 12.36
N GLU A 232 -14.61 0.25 11.75
CA GLU A 232 -15.83 -0.54 11.56
C GLU A 232 -16.52 -0.87 12.89
N GLN A 233 -15.77 -1.35 13.87
CA GLN A 233 -16.34 -1.68 15.18
C GLN A 233 -16.95 -0.46 15.87
N ARG A 234 -16.36 0.72 15.67
CA ARG A 234 -16.89 2.00 16.18
C ARG A 234 -18.12 2.46 15.41
N SER A 235 -18.16 2.30 14.09
CA SER A 235 -19.33 2.70 13.29
C SER A 235 -20.56 1.84 13.63
N LEU A 236 -20.36 0.57 14.01
CA LEU A 236 -21.42 -0.34 14.46
C LEU A 236 -21.84 -0.11 15.94
N ASN A 237 -21.03 0.54 16.77
CA ASN A 237 -21.29 0.71 18.21
C ASN A 237 -21.23 2.19 18.64
N THR A 238 -22.37 2.76 19.01
CA THR A 238 -22.49 4.20 19.36
C THR A 238 -22.25 4.51 20.84
N ALA A 239 -22.19 3.50 21.72
CA ALA A 239 -22.02 3.74 23.16
C ALA A 239 -20.60 4.22 23.50
N ARG A 240 -20.53 5.27 24.34
CA ARG A 240 -19.27 5.96 24.70
C ARG A 240 -18.26 5.06 25.41
N TRP A 241 -18.71 4.20 26.33
CA TRP A 241 -17.83 3.28 27.06
C TRP A 241 -17.21 2.21 26.15
N THR A 242 -17.99 1.66 25.22
CA THR A 242 -17.49 0.77 24.17
C THR A 242 -16.52 1.49 23.25
N ALA A 243 -16.79 2.73 22.84
CA ALA A 243 -15.86 3.51 22.02
C ALA A 243 -14.52 3.74 22.72
N LEU A 244 -14.52 4.06 24.02
CA LEU A 244 -13.29 4.22 24.80
C LEU A 244 -12.51 2.90 24.93
N ARG A 245 -13.22 1.79 25.21
CA ARG A 245 -12.62 0.45 25.27
C ARG A 245 -12.02 0.02 23.93
N LEU A 246 -12.71 0.31 22.82
CA LEU A 246 -12.24 0.06 21.47
C LEU A 246 -10.99 0.89 21.15
N ALA A 247 -10.98 2.18 21.51
CA ALA A 247 -9.80 3.04 21.33
C ALA A 247 -8.59 2.57 22.15
N ALA A 248 -8.80 2.12 23.39
CA ALA A 248 -7.74 1.54 24.21
C ALA A 248 -7.20 0.24 23.59
N ARG A 249 -8.09 -0.64 23.11
CA ARG A 249 -7.72 -1.89 22.45
C ARG A 249 -6.99 -1.64 21.13
N GLU A 250 -7.43 -0.68 20.33
CA GLU A 250 -6.76 -0.27 19.10
C GLU A 250 -5.32 0.17 19.39
N LYS A 251 -5.12 1.07 20.36
CA LYS A 251 -3.79 1.51 20.78
C LYS A 251 -2.92 0.34 21.24
N TRP A 252 -3.50 -0.62 21.95
CA TRP A 252 -2.80 -1.82 22.38
C TRP A 252 -2.39 -2.73 21.22
N GLU A 253 -3.27 -2.94 20.22
CA GLU A 253 -2.93 -3.70 19.02
C GLU A 253 -1.82 -3.02 18.21
N ILE A 254 -1.91 -1.69 18.04
CA ILE A 254 -0.85 -0.90 17.37
C ILE A 254 0.47 -1.00 18.14
N PHE A 255 0.43 -0.97 19.48
CA PHE A 255 1.61 -1.12 20.32
C PHE A 255 2.26 -2.50 20.15
N LYS A 256 1.47 -3.58 20.16
CA LYS A 256 1.97 -4.94 19.87
C LYS A 256 2.59 -5.03 18.48
N LEU A 257 1.95 -4.46 17.46
CA LEU A 257 2.51 -4.39 16.11
C LEU A 257 3.85 -3.65 16.09
N ASN A 258 3.96 -2.51 16.78
CA ASN A 258 5.22 -1.78 16.87
C ASN A 258 6.32 -2.67 17.44
N ILE A 259 6.09 -3.33 18.58
CA ILE A 259 7.06 -4.25 19.18
C ILE A 259 7.44 -5.36 18.21
N TYR A 260 6.46 -5.97 17.56
CA TYR A 260 6.68 -7.06 16.62
C TYR A 260 7.57 -6.65 15.43
N TYR A 261 7.29 -5.49 14.81
CA TYR A 261 8.10 -4.99 13.70
C TYR A 261 9.48 -4.49 14.15
N VAL A 262 9.60 -3.93 15.36
CA VAL A 262 10.91 -3.63 15.97
C VAL A 262 11.72 -4.92 16.10
N TYR A 263 11.13 -5.96 16.69
CA TYR A 263 11.78 -7.26 16.86
C TYR A 263 12.23 -7.85 15.53
N LEU A 264 11.34 -7.90 14.53
CA LEU A 264 11.69 -8.36 13.19
C LEU A 264 12.80 -7.52 12.54
N GLY A 265 12.78 -6.20 12.74
CA GLY A 265 13.81 -5.29 12.26
C GLY A 265 15.17 -5.59 12.88
N VAL A 266 15.20 -5.81 14.20
CA VAL A 266 16.41 -6.17 14.94
C VAL A 266 16.98 -7.51 14.45
N VAL A 267 16.14 -8.52 14.32
CA VAL A 267 16.54 -9.87 13.86
C VAL A 267 17.06 -9.85 12.42
N ASN A 268 16.46 -9.06 11.53
CA ASN A 268 16.79 -9.11 10.10
C ASN A 268 17.87 -8.10 9.65
N PHE A 269 18.03 -6.98 10.35
CA PHE A 269 18.87 -5.85 9.90
C PHE A 269 19.73 -5.22 11.01
N GLY A 270 19.66 -5.71 12.25
CA GLY A 270 20.35 -5.13 13.40
C GLY A 270 19.64 -3.90 14.02
N PHE A 271 19.98 -3.60 15.27
CA PHE A 271 19.27 -2.62 16.12
C PHE A 271 19.23 -1.18 15.55
N LEU A 272 20.33 -0.70 14.98
CA LEU A 272 20.45 0.65 14.40
C LEU A 272 19.59 0.84 13.13
N ALA A 273 19.48 -0.20 12.30
CA ALA A 273 18.63 -0.15 11.11
C ALA A 273 17.14 -0.26 11.45
N ALA A 274 16.80 -0.96 12.55
CA ALA A 274 15.44 -1.03 13.08
C ALA A 274 14.97 0.31 13.65
N LEU A 275 15.82 1.02 14.41
CA LEU A 275 15.52 2.35 14.94
C LEU A 275 15.31 3.40 13.85
N LYS A 276 16.11 3.37 12.78
CA LYS A 276 15.92 4.24 11.60
C LYS A 276 14.65 3.96 10.79
N GLN A 277 13.98 2.83 11.00
CA GLN A 277 12.68 2.56 10.38
C GLN A 277 11.52 3.13 11.20
N ILE A 278 11.73 3.38 12.49
CA ILE A 278 10.72 3.85 13.46
C ILE A 278 10.66 5.38 13.52
N LEU A 279 11.81 6.04 13.39
CA LEU A 279 11.98 7.49 13.33
C LEU A 279 11.77 8.02 11.91
#